data_AF-A0A926IXK2-F1
#
_entry.id   AF-A0A926IXK2-F1
#
_cell.length_a   1.000
_cell.length_b   1.000
_cell.length_c   1.000
_cell.angle_alpha   90.00
_cell.angle_beta   90.00
_cell.angle_gamma   90.00
#
_symmetry.space_group_name_H-M   'P 1'
#
loop_
_entity.id
_entity.type
_entity.pdbx_description
1 polymer ?
#
loop_
_entity_poly.entity_id
_entity_poly.type
_entity_poly.pdbx_seq_one_letter_code
_entity_poly.pdbx_strand_id
1 'polypeptide(L)'
;MRQRPAFTLGVEEEFQIIDPETRELRSHVQEMLEEGRLILQERVKPEMHQSVIEVGTGICRNVAEVRADVSDLRRQIIRLATNNGMRVASSGTHPFSNWADQRIFPDPRYAAVVEEMQLLARANLIFGLHVHVGIEDRSLAFQIMNEARYFLPHLLALSSNSPFWLGRNSGLKSYRTKVFERFPRTSIPETFQS
;
A
#
# COMPACT_ATOMS: atom_id res chain seq x y z
N MET A 1 -25.33 -3.15 21.45
CA MET A 1 -24.30 -2.23 20.95
C MET A 1 -23.02 -3.02 20.71
N ARG A 2 -22.44 -2.98 19.50
CA ARG A 2 -21.10 -3.59 19.29
C ARG A 2 -20.07 -2.76 20.08
N GLN A 3 -19.32 -3.40 20.97
CA GLN A 3 -18.16 -2.79 21.61
C GLN A 3 -17.17 -2.37 20.50
N ARG A 4 -16.76 -1.11 20.50
CA ARG A 4 -15.75 -0.63 19.54
C ARG A 4 -14.36 -1.07 20.03
N PRO A 5 -13.49 -1.54 19.12
CA PRO A 5 -12.17 -2.00 19.51
C PRO A 5 -11.32 -0.83 20.03
N ALA A 6 -10.66 -1.02 21.17
CA ALA A 6 -9.74 -0.05 21.75
C ALA A 6 -8.29 -0.41 21.39
N PHE A 7 -7.63 0.43 20.60
CA PHE A 7 -6.24 0.37 20.19
C PHE A 7 -5.78 -0.96 19.56
N THR A 8 -6.68 -1.69 18.92
CA THR A 8 -6.31 -2.82 18.05
C THR A 8 -5.58 -2.30 16.82
N LEU A 9 -4.76 -3.14 16.21
CA LEU A 9 -3.93 -2.80 15.06
C LEU A 9 -4.27 -3.67 13.85
N GLY A 10 -4.24 -3.08 12.67
CA GLY A 10 -4.19 -3.78 11.38
C GLY A 10 -3.11 -3.17 10.52
N VAL A 11 -2.37 -3.97 9.76
CA VAL A 11 -1.33 -3.49 8.84
C VAL A 11 -1.58 -4.04 7.45
N GLU A 12 -1.58 -3.16 6.46
CA GLU A 12 -1.62 -3.51 5.03
C GLU A 12 -0.29 -3.13 4.39
N GLU A 13 0.27 -4.01 3.56
CA GLU A 13 1.49 -3.79 2.79
C GLU A 13 1.26 -4.06 1.32
N GLU A 14 1.61 -3.08 0.48
CA GLU A 14 1.57 -3.19 -0.97
C GLU A 14 2.96 -3.57 -1.49
N PHE A 15 3.03 -4.67 -2.24
CA PHE A 15 4.26 -5.20 -2.82
C PHE A 15 4.28 -5.04 -4.34
N GLN A 16 5.47 -4.77 -4.86
CA GLN A 16 5.82 -4.77 -6.27
C GLN A 16 5.94 -6.20 -6.78
N ILE A 17 5.23 -6.60 -7.84
CA ILE A 17 5.47 -7.86 -8.54
C ILE A 17 6.53 -7.64 -9.62
N ILE A 18 7.65 -8.36 -9.51
CA ILE A 18 8.86 -8.11 -10.28
C ILE A 18 9.26 -9.36 -11.06
N ASP A 19 9.61 -9.14 -12.33
CA ASP A 19 10.29 -10.14 -13.15
C ASP A 19 11.74 -10.36 -12.64
N PRO A 20 12.16 -11.58 -12.30
CA PRO A 20 13.47 -11.83 -11.72
C PRO A 20 14.65 -11.54 -12.68
N GLU A 21 14.43 -11.55 -13.99
CA GLU A 21 15.48 -11.34 -15.00
C GLU A 21 15.61 -9.85 -15.34
N THR A 22 14.51 -9.22 -15.77
CA THR A 22 14.54 -7.80 -16.18
C THR A 22 14.51 -6.85 -14.99
N ARG A 23 14.03 -7.34 -13.84
CA ARG A 23 13.74 -6.55 -12.63
C ARG A 23 12.67 -5.49 -12.83
N GLU A 24 11.90 -5.58 -13.92
CA GLU A 24 10.77 -4.70 -14.17
C GLU A 24 9.52 -5.18 -13.44
N LEU A 25 8.61 -4.24 -13.21
CA LEU A 25 7.26 -4.58 -12.80
C LEU A 25 6.55 -5.42 -13.85
N ARG A 26 5.81 -6.43 -13.39
CA ARG A 26 5.05 -7.32 -14.25
C ARG A 26 3.57 -7.33 -13.86
N SER A 27 2.71 -7.04 -14.84
CA SER A 27 1.25 -7.07 -14.69
C SER A 27 0.74 -8.53 -14.77
N HIS A 28 0.96 -9.30 -13.70
CA HIS A 28 0.64 -10.73 -13.63
C HIS A 28 -0.17 -11.11 -12.38
N VAL A 29 -0.74 -10.13 -11.68
CA VAL A 29 -1.38 -10.37 -10.39
C VAL A 29 -2.61 -11.28 -10.47
N GLN A 30 -3.32 -11.38 -11.61
CA GLN A 30 -4.54 -12.19 -11.70
C GLN A 30 -4.29 -13.68 -11.40
N GLU A 31 -3.32 -14.30 -12.07
CA GLU A 31 -2.99 -15.72 -11.89
C GLU A 31 -2.49 -15.97 -10.46
N MET A 32 -1.62 -15.09 -9.95
CA MET A 32 -1.12 -15.17 -8.58
C MET A 32 -2.23 -14.94 -7.52
N LEU A 33 -3.24 -14.12 -7.80
CA LEU A 33 -4.32 -13.83 -6.86
C LEU A 33 -5.28 -15.00 -6.69
N GLU A 34 -5.51 -15.80 -7.73
CA GLU A 34 -6.36 -16.98 -7.61
C GLU A 34 -5.75 -18.00 -6.64
N GLU A 35 -4.47 -18.33 -6.81
CA GLU A 35 -3.72 -19.17 -5.88
C GLU A 35 -3.58 -18.47 -4.50
N GLY A 36 -3.30 -17.18 -4.50
CA GLY A 36 -3.18 -16.37 -3.29
C GLY A 36 -4.45 -16.38 -2.44
N ARG A 37 -5.63 -16.26 -3.06
CA ARG A 37 -6.92 -16.30 -2.34
C ARG A 37 -7.19 -17.65 -1.70
N LEU A 38 -6.69 -18.75 -2.28
CA LEU A 38 -6.81 -20.08 -1.66
C LEU A 38 -5.95 -20.21 -0.40
N ILE A 39 -4.78 -19.56 -0.39
CA ILE A 39 -3.78 -19.66 0.70
C ILE A 39 -4.02 -18.60 1.79
N LEU A 40 -4.25 -17.35 1.38
CA LEU A 40 -4.31 -16.15 2.21
C LEU A 40 -5.74 -15.62 2.42
N GLN A 41 -6.74 -16.17 1.71
CA GLN A 41 -8.16 -15.80 1.84
C GLN A 41 -8.37 -14.28 1.65
N GLU A 42 -9.04 -13.63 2.60
CA GLU A 42 -9.35 -12.19 2.57
C GLU A 42 -8.13 -11.29 2.83
N ARG A 43 -6.99 -11.89 3.18
CA ARG A 43 -5.76 -11.17 3.53
C ARG A 43 -4.92 -10.79 2.32
N VAL A 44 -5.34 -11.14 1.12
CA VAL A 44 -4.69 -10.74 -0.13
C VAL A 44 -5.72 -10.07 -1.05
N LYS A 45 -5.36 -8.93 -1.61
CA LYS A 45 -6.25 -8.14 -2.46
C LYS A 45 -5.53 -7.64 -3.71
N PRO A 46 -6.25 -7.55 -4.85
CA PRO A 46 -5.78 -6.77 -5.99
C PRO A 46 -5.79 -5.29 -5.64
N GLU A 47 -4.75 -4.59 -6.10
CA GLU A 47 -4.76 -3.14 -6.18
C GLU A 47 -5.05 -2.65 -7.61
N MET A 48 -5.19 -1.34 -7.76
CA MET A 48 -5.58 -0.72 -9.03
C MET A 48 -4.66 -1.12 -10.20
N HIS A 49 -3.34 -1.20 -9.97
CA HIS A 49 -2.38 -1.67 -10.99
C HIS A 49 -2.11 -3.16 -10.80
N GLN A 50 -2.09 -3.91 -11.91
CA GLN A 50 -1.86 -5.36 -11.91
C GLN A 50 -0.44 -5.80 -11.54
N SER A 51 0.47 -4.85 -11.28
CA SER A 51 1.82 -5.10 -10.76
C SER A 51 1.93 -4.87 -9.26
N VAL A 52 0.80 -4.61 -8.59
CA VAL A 52 0.70 -4.39 -7.15
C VAL A 52 -0.09 -5.55 -6.54
N ILE A 53 0.42 -6.10 -5.45
CA ILE A 53 -0.31 -7.03 -4.59
C ILE A 53 -0.35 -6.49 -3.17
N GLU A 54 -1.53 -6.37 -2.60
CA GLU A 54 -1.72 -5.94 -1.21
C GLU A 54 -1.95 -7.16 -0.32
N VAL A 55 -1.29 -7.17 0.85
CA VAL A 55 -1.58 -8.14 1.92
C VAL A 55 -1.88 -7.43 3.24
N GLY A 56 -2.84 -7.96 4.01
CA GLY A 56 -3.32 -7.37 5.25
C GLY A 56 -3.27 -8.32 6.45
N THR A 57 -2.88 -7.81 7.62
CA THR A 57 -2.98 -8.58 8.88
C THR A 57 -4.42 -8.83 9.27
N GLY A 58 -4.63 -9.78 10.18
CA GLY A 58 -5.84 -9.79 10.99
C GLY A 58 -5.90 -8.57 11.93
N ILE A 59 -6.97 -8.50 12.72
CA ILE A 59 -7.07 -7.53 13.81
C ILE A 59 -6.18 -8.01 14.97
N CYS A 60 -5.08 -7.30 15.20
CA CYS A 60 -4.09 -7.60 16.23
C CYS A 60 -4.34 -6.78 17.49
N ARG A 61 -4.01 -7.32 18.67
CA ARG A 61 -4.15 -6.63 19.96
C ARG A 61 -2.94 -5.78 20.33
N ASN A 62 -1.79 -6.06 19.74
CA ASN A 62 -0.53 -5.38 20.04
C ASN A 62 0.50 -5.57 18.92
N VAL A 63 1.62 -4.86 19.01
CA VAL A 63 2.70 -4.88 18.01
C VAL A 63 3.41 -6.23 17.88
N ALA A 64 3.39 -7.08 18.91
CA ALA A 64 4.02 -8.40 18.84
C ALA A 64 3.20 -9.34 17.94
N GLU A 65 1.87 -9.27 18.03
CA GLU A 65 0.95 -9.97 17.12
C GLU A 65 1.10 -9.45 15.69
N VAL A 66 1.09 -8.13 15.48
CA VAL A 66 1.32 -7.53 14.15
C VAL A 66 2.63 -8.03 13.55
N ARG A 67 3.72 -8.04 14.33
CA ARG A 67 5.02 -8.53 13.86
C ARG A 67 4.97 -9.98 13.43
N ALA A 68 4.34 -10.85 14.22
CA ALA A 68 4.20 -12.27 13.88
C ALA A 68 3.42 -12.43 12.58
N ASP A 69 2.33 -11.68 12.45
CA ASP A 69 1.38 -11.79 11.34
C ASP A 69 1.96 -11.23 10.03
N VAL A 70 2.58 -10.05 10.07
CA VAL A 70 3.31 -9.46 8.92
C VAL A 70 4.46 -10.35 8.49
N SER A 71 5.22 -10.92 9.44
CA SER A 71 6.33 -11.81 9.09
C SER A 71 5.84 -13.06 8.36
N ASP A 72 4.68 -13.58 8.74
CA ASP A 72 4.08 -14.73 8.08
C ASP A 72 3.55 -14.38 6.69
N LEU A 73 2.79 -13.28 6.55
CA LEU A 73 2.34 -12.76 5.26
C LEU A 73 3.49 -12.57 4.28
N ARG A 74 4.59 -11.95 4.72
CA ARG A 74 5.79 -11.74 3.90
C ARG A 74 6.38 -13.06 3.41
N ARG A 75 6.43 -14.10 4.25
CA ARG A 75 6.89 -15.44 3.82
C ARG A 75 5.95 -16.04 2.78
N GLN A 76 4.64 -15.94 3.01
CA GLN A 76 3.62 -16.49 2.13
C GLN A 76 3.64 -15.81 0.75
N ILE A 77 3.69 -14.47 0.70
CA ILE A 77 3.73 -13.73 -0.56
C ILE A 77 5.03 -13.97 -1.35
N ILE A 78 6.17 -14.06 -0.66
CA ILE A 78 7.45 -14.41 -1.30
C ILE A 78 7.39 -15.81 -1.92
N ARG A 79 6.82 -16.79 -1.20
CA ARG A 79 6.64 -18.16 -1.72
C ARG A 79 5.70 -18.19 -2.92
N LEU A 80 4.55 -17.54 -2.81
CA LEU A 80 3.56 -17.43 -3.88
C LEU A 80 4.17 -16.84 -5.15
N ALA A 81 4.88 -15.71 -5.01
CA ALA A 81 5.58 -15.09 -6.14
C ALA A 81 6.64 -16.02 -6.73
N THR A 82 7.43 -16.69 -5.88
CA THR A 82 8.49 -17.61 -6.33
C THR A 82 7.92 -18.79 -7.11
N ASN A 83 6.81 -19.38 -6.67
CA ASN A 83 6.14 -20.49 -7.35
C ASN A 83 5.61 -20.10 -8.73
N ASN A 84 5.24 -18.83 -8.90
CA ASN A 84 4.79 -18.26 -10.17
C ASN A 84 5.95 -17.65 -10.99
N GLY A 85 7.21 -17.97 -10.65
CA GLY A 85 8.39 -17.48 -11.38
C GLY A 85 8.68 -15.99 -11.19
N MET A 86 8.04 -15.34 -10.21
CA MET A 86 8.15 -13.91 -9.91
C MET A 86 8.95 -13.65 -8.63
N ARG A 87 9.20 -12.37 -8.36
CA ARG A 87 9.73 -11.84 -7.09
C ARG A 87 8.84 -10.71 -6.58
N VAL A 88 9.02 -10.38 -5.31
CA VAL A 88 8.38 -9.20 -4.71
C VAL A 88 9.42 -8.23 -4.14
N ALA A 89 9.11 -6.94 -4.16
CA ALA A 89 9.87 -5.92 -3.45
C ALA A 89 8.95 -4.95 -2.72
N SER A 90 9.52 -4.28 -1.71
CA SER A 90 8.85 -3.23 -0.93
C SER A 90 9.65 -1.93 -1.06
N SER A 91 9.05 -0.93 -1.70
CA SER A 91 9.58 0.42 -1.86
C SER A 91 8.44 1.33 -2.32
N GLY A 92 8.40 2.58 -1.88
CA GLY A 92 7.31 3.51 -2.19
C GLY A 92 7.12 3.81 -3.67
N THR A 93 8.16 3.60 -4.48
CA THR A 93 8.13 3.63 -5.95
C THR A 93 8.97 2.50 -6.51
N HIS A 94 8.66 2.06 -7.72
CA HIS A 94 9.59 1.23 -8.49
C HIS A 94 10.65 2.14 -9.15
N PRO A 95 11.95 1.78 -9.13
CA PRO A 95 13.02 2.69 -9.53
C PRO A 95 13.02 3.07 -11.01
N PHE A 96 12.61 2.18 -11.92
CA PHE A 96 12.75 2.43 -13.37
C PHE A 96 11.58 2.01 -14.27
N SER A 97 10.80 0.98 -13.94
CA SER A 97 9.59 0.64 -14.70
C SER A 97 8.65 1.82 -14.89
N ASN A 98 8.06 1.87 -16.08
CA ASN A 98 7.16 2.94 -16.47
C ASN A 98 5.72 2.63 -16.04
N TRP A 99 5.06 3.62 -15.45
CA TRP A 99 3.65 3.52 -15.04
C TRP A 99 2.70 3.36 -16.24
N ALA A 100 3.08 3.88 -17.41
CA ALA A 100 2.25 3.81 -18.61
C ALA A 100 2.09 2.37 -19.12
N ASP A 101 3.05 1.50 -18.81
CA ASP A 101 3.04 0.09 -19.25
C ASP A 101 2.27 -0.81 -18.26
N GLN A 102 1.85 -0.28 -17.12
CA GLN A 102 1.16 -1.04 -16.09
C GLN A 102 -0.34 -1.13 -16.37
N ARG A 103 -0.85 -2.36 -16.43
CA ARG A 103 -2.27 -2.60 -16.68
C ARG A 103 -3.09 -2.30 -15.44
N ILE A 104 -4.30 -1.79 -15.64
CA ILE A 104 -5.28 -1.61 -14.57
C ILE A 104 -6.00 -2.93 -14.32
N PHE A 105 -6.23 -3.26 -13.05
CA PHE A 105 -7.00 -4.44 -12.67
C PHE A 105 -8.47 -4.27 -13.08
N PRO A 106 -9.12 -5.28 -13.70
CA PRO A 106 -10.46 -5.15 -14.26
C PRO A 106 -11.53 -5.16 -13.16
N ASP A 107 -11.68 -4.04 -12.46
CA ASP A 107 -12.68 -3.81 -11.42
C ASP A 107 -13.48 -2.53 -11.72
N PRO A 108 -14.83 -2.55 -11.61
CA PRO A 108 -15.67 -1.38 -11.89
C PRO A 108 -15.31 -0.13 -11.08
N ARG A 109 -14.87 -0.30 -9.82
CA ARG A 109 -14.44 0.81 -8.96
C ARG A 109 -13.18 1.47 -9.51
N TYR A 110 -12.19 0.67 -9.92
CA TYR A 110 -10.96 1.19 -10.52
C TYR A 110 -11.22 1.84 -11.88
N ALA A 111 -12.13 1.27 -12.68
CA ALA A 111 -12.55 1.86 -13.94
C ALA A 111 -13.14 3.27 -13.74
N ALA A 112 -14.01 3.45 -12.74
CA ALA A 112 -14.58 4.75 -12.42
C ALA A 112 -13.52 5.77 -11.98
N VAL A 113 -12.56 5.37 -11.13
CA VAL A 113 -11.44 6.25 -10.71
C VAL A 113 -10.58 6.67 -11.90
N VAL A 114 -10.29 5.74 -12.82
CA VAL A 114 -9.52 6.03 -14.04
C VAL A 114 -10.31 6.92 -15.00
N GLU A 115 -11.62 6.75 -15.10
CA GLU A 115 -12.49 7.60 -15.89
C GLU A 115 -12.53 9.04 -15.35
N GLU A 116 -12.61 9.21 -14.03
CA GLU A 116 -12.66 10.53 -13.40
C GLU A 116 -11.30 11.25 -13.44
N MET A 117 -10.22 10.54 -13.13
CA MET A 117 -8.90 11.13 -12.90
C MET A 117 -7.92 10.96 -14.07
N GLN A 118 -8.27 10.13 -15.06
CA GLN A 118 -7.50 9.92 -16.29
C GLN A 118 -6.02 9.61 -16.00
N LEU A 119 -5.10 10.40 -16.56
CA LEU A 119 -3.65 10.21 -16.41
C LEU A 119 -3.18 10.26 -14.96
N LEU A 120 -3.87 11.00 -14.08
CA LEU A 120 -3.48 11.07 -12.67
C LEU A 120 -3.61 9.69 -12.01
N ALA A 121 -4.75 9.01 -12.21
CA ALA A 121 -4.93 7.66 -11.70
C ALA A 121 -3.94 6.67 -12.33
N ARG A 122 -3.75 6.72 -13.65
CA ARG A 122 -2.81 5.82 -14.34
C ARG A 122 -1.37 5.99 -13.86
N ALA A 123 -0.96 7.22 -13.56
CA ALA A 123 0.39 7.52 -13.07
C ALA A 123 0.57 7.30 -11.55
N ASN A 124 -0.47 6.91 -10.81
CA ASN A 124 -0.42 6.65 -9.36
C ASN A 124 0.17 5.28 -9.01
N LEU A 125 1.28 4.92 -9.65
CA LEU A 125 1.98 3.67 -9.40
C LEU A 125 2.93 3.85 -8.20
N ILE A 126 2.37 3.72 -7.01
CA ILE A 126 3.07 3.82 -5.73
C ILE A 126 2.70 2.64 -4.84
N PHE A 127 3.52 2.40 -3.82
CA PHE A 127 3.33 1.28 -2.90
C PHE A 127 3.35 1.81 -1.46
N GLY A 128 2.38 1.40 -0.66
CA GLY A 128 2.15 1.84 0.71
C GLY A 128 2.40 0.78 1.77
N LEU A 129 2.58 1.27 3.00
CA LEU A 129 2.33 0.53 4.22
C LEU A 129 1.29 1.33 5.00
N HIS A 130 0.16 0.71 5.30
CA HIS A 130 -0.93 1.35 6.03
C HIS A 130 -1.05 0.72 7.42
N VAL A 131 -1.17 1.55 8.46
CA VAL A 131 -1.41 1.09 9.84
C VAL A 131 -2.77 1.61 10.27
N HIS A 132 -3.68 0.67 10.52
CA HIS A 132 -5.01 0.91 11.03
C HIS A 132 -5.00 0.77 12.54
N VAL A 133 -5.55 1.76 13.25
CA VAL A 133 -5.68 1.72 14.71
C VAL A 133 -7.17 1.81 15.05
N GLY A 134 -7.67 0.81 15.77
CA GLY A 134 -9.04 0.82 16.29
C GLY A 134 -9.18 1.85 17.40
N ILE A 135 -10.13 2.77 17.28
CA ILE A 135 -10.41 3.80 18.29
C ILE A 135 -11.83 3.64 18.79
N GLU A 136 -12.00 3.59 20.10
CA GLU A 136 -13.28 3.33 20.75
C GLU A 136 -14.26 4.51 20.67
N ASP A 137 -13.73 5.73 20.74
CA ASP A 137 -14.50 6.97 20.81
C ASP A 137 -14.17 7.93 19.66
N ARG A 138 -15.21 8.58 19.15
CA ARG A 138 -15.07 9.50 18.01
C ARG A 138 -14.34 10.80 18.42
N SER A 139 -14.62 11.29 19.63
CA SER A 139 -13.96 12.50 20.16
C SER A 139 -12.45 12.25 20.36
N LEU A 140 -12.11 11.08 20.91
CA LEU A 140 -10.73 10.62 21.00
C LEU A 140 -10.06 10.49 19.61
N ALA A 141 -10.78 9.99 18.61
CA ALA A 141 -10.25 9.91 17.25
C ALA A 141 -9.86 11.29 16.69
N PHE A 142 -10.64 12.35 16.96
CA PHE A 142 -10.27 13.71 16.54
C PHE A 142 -9.04 14.24 17.26
N GLN A 143 -8.94 14.00 18.56
CA GLN A 143 -7.75 14.39 19.32
C GLN A 143 -6.50 13.71 18.75
N ILE A 144 -6.56 12.39 18.53
CA ILE A 144 -5.45 11.63 17.94
C ILE A 144 -5.13 12.13 16.53
N MET A 145 -6.13 12.38 15.67
CA MET A 145 -5.90 12.90 14.32
C MET A 145 -5.25 14.28 14.33
N ASN A 146 -5.64 15.15 15.26
CA ASN A 146 -5.03 16.47 15.42
C ASN A 146 -3.56 16.38 15.87
N GLU A 147 -3.26 15.49 16.82
CA GLU A 147 -1.89 15.23 17.29
C GLU A 147 -1.03 14.53 16.23
N ALA A 148 -1.61 13.60 15.46
CA ALA A 148 -0.90 12.86 14.41
C ALA A 148 -0.24 13.80 13.40
N ARG A 149 -0.84 14.98 13.12
CA ARG A 149 -0.30 16.01 12.23
C ARG A 149 1.13 16.42 12.61
N TYR A 150 1.45 16.48 13.90
CA TYR A 150 2.80 16.78 14.40
C TYR A 150 3.79 15.64 14.11
N PHE A 151 3.34 14.39 14.18
CA PHE A 151 4.18 13.20 13.99
C PHE A 151 4.36 12.81 12.52
N LEU A 152 3.48 13.23 11.60
CA LEU A 152 3.54 12.87 10.19
C LEU A 152 4.91 13.11 9.52
N PRO A 153 5.60 14.27 9.71
CA PRO A 153 6.92 14.48 9.11
C PRO A 153 7.99 13.50 9.63
N HIS A 154 7.91 13.12 10.91
CA HIS A 154 8.84 12.18 11.54
C HIS A 154 8.65 10.77 11.00
N LEU A 155 7.38 10.33 10.89
CA LEU A 155 7.04 9.05 10.28
C LEU A 155 7.46 8.99 8.80
N LEU A 156 7.26 10.08 8.05
CA LEU A 156 7.72 10.17 6.67
C LEU A 156 9.24 10.07 6.56
N ALA A 157 9.99 10.74 7.44
CA ALA A 157 11.45 10.66 7.44
C ALA A 157 11.95 9.23 7.69
N LEU A 158 11.37 8.55 8.70
CA LEU A 158 11.72 7.18 9.06
C LEU A 158 11.33 6.14 7.99
N SER A 159 10.24 6.37 7.26
CA SER A 159 9.72 5.44 6.25
C SER A 159 10.21 5.73 4.83
N SER A 160 10.96 6.81 4.62
CA SER A 160 11.39 7.23 3.29
C SER A 160 12.29 6.18 2.61
N ASN A 161 11.84 5.65 1.48
CA ASN A 161 12.52 4.58 0.75
C ASN A 161 12.35 4.65 -0.78
N SER A 162 11.93 5.80 -1.33
CA SER A 162 11.59 5.94 -2.75
C SER A 162 12.35 7.08 -3.44
N PRO A 163 13.70 7.02 -3.53
CA PRO A 163 14.47 8.11 -4.12
C PRO A 163 14.49 8.13 -5.66
N PHE A 164 14.09 7.03 -6.31
CA PHE A 164 14.14 6.87 -7.77
C PHE A 164 12.75 6.87 -8.41
N TRP A 165 12.67 7.40 -9.64
CA TRP A 165 11.47 7.37 -10.47
C TRP A 165 11.85 7.37 -11.95
N LEU A 166 11.31 6.42 -12.73
CA LEU A 166 11.57 6.31 -14.18
C LEU A 166 13.06 6.33 -14.55
N GLY A 167 13.88 5.62 -13.76
CA GLY A 167 15.32 5.46 -13.99
C GLY A 167 16.16 6.65 -13.52
N ARG A 168 15.55 7.64 -12.88
CA ARG A 168 16.23 8.86 -12.44
C ARG A 168 16.25 8.97 -10.92
N ASN A 169 17.38 9.41 -10.38
CA ASN A 169 17.42 9.91 -9.00
C ASN A 169 16.62 11.21 -8.94
N SER A 170 15.53 11.21 -8.17
CA SER A 170 14.61 12.35 -8.07
C SER A 170 15.17 13.51 -7.25
N GLY A 171 16.24 13.29 -6.48
CA GLY A 171 16.74 14.23 -5.47
C GLY A 171 15.93 14.23 -4.16
N LEU A 172 14.80 13.51 -4.11
CA LEU A 172 14.00 13.32 -2.90
C LEU A 172 14.30 11.97 -2.24
N LYS A 173 14.02 11.85 -0.94
CA LYS A 173 14.08 10.55 -0.23
C LYS A 173 12.77 9.77 -0.32
N SER A 174 11.67 10.49 -0.49
CA SER A 174 10.34 9.95 -0.73
C SER A 174 9.73 10.64 -1.95
N TYR A 175 9.91 10.06 -3.13
CA TYR A 175 9.23 10.53 -4.34
C TYR A 175 7.77 10.06 -4.39
N ARG A 176 7.44 8.97 -3.67
CA ARG A 176 6.06 8.47 -3.47
C ARG A 176 5.08 9.59 -3.14
N THR A 177 5.44 10.47 -2.19
CA THR A 177 4.59 11.57 -1.76
C THR A 177 4.31 12.56 -2.90
N LYS A 178 5.26 12.83 -3.79
CA LYS A 178 5.07 13.71 -4.95
C LYS A 178 4.23 13.12 -6.05
N VAL A 179 4.18 11.80 -6.16
CA VAL A 179 3.21 11.13 -7.05
C VAL A 179 1.80 11.28 -6.46
N PHE A 180 1.65 11.01 -5.16
CA PHE A 180 0.36 11.03 -4.49
C PHE A 180 -0.25 12.43 -4.32
N GLU A 181 0.56 13.48 -4.15
CA GLU A 181 0.12 14.89 -4.03
C GLU A 181 -0.76 15.38 -5.21
N ARG A 182 -0.74 14.67 -6.33
CA ARG A 182 -1.55 15.00 -7.52
C ARG A 182 -3.02 14.59 -7.35
N PHE A 183 -3.34 13.74 -6.38
CA PHE A 183 -4.70 13.33 -6.07
C PHE A 183 -5.44 14.39 -5.23
N PRO A 184 -6.75 14.59 -5.44
CA PRO A 184 -7.54 15.47 -4.60
C PRO A 184 -7.67 14.90 -3.18
N ARG A 185 -7.84 15.78 -2.19
CA ARG A 185 -8.02 15.41 -0.77
C ARG A 185 -6.83 14.62 -0.18
N THR A 186 -5.63 14.88 -0.67
CA THR A 186 -4.37 14.39 -0.10
C THR A 186 -3.73 15.44 0.81
N SER A 187 -2.54 15.14 1.34
CA SER A 187 -1.79 15.99 2.28
C SER A 187 -2.30 15.93 3.72
N ILE A 188 -1.80 16.82 4.57
CA ILE A 188 -2.13 16.89 5.99
C ILE A 188 -3.55 17.46 6.13
N PRO A 189 -4.47 16.77 6.81
CA PRO A 189 -5.83 17.27 7.00
C PRO A 189 -5.85 18.54 7.87
N GLU A 190 -6.92 19.32 7.72
CA GLU A 190 -7.24 20.42 8.64
C GLU A 190 -7.52 19.91 10.06
N THR A 191 -7.52 20.82 11.02
CA THR A 191 -7.84 20.49 12.41
C THR A 191 -9.32 20.10 12.52
N PHE A 192 -9.59 18.96 13.14
CA PHE A 192 -10.95 18.50 13.42
C PHE A 192 -11.47 19.14 14.70
N GLN A 193 -12.66 19.74 14.64
CA GLN A 193 -13.34 20.31 15.82
C GLN A 193 -14.30 19.30 16.49
N SER A 194 -14.87 18.38 15.71
CA SER A 194 -15.91 17.41 16.13
C SER A 194 -16.15 16.32 15.08
#